data_AF-A0A5B8I8Q6-F1
#
_entry.id   AF-A0A5B8I8Q6-F1
#
_cell.length_a   1.000
_cell.length_b   1.000
_cell.length_c   1.000
_cell.angle_alpha   90.00
_cell.angle_beta   90.00
_cell.angle_gamma   90.00
#
_symmetry.space_group_name_H-M   'P 1'
#
loop_
_entity.id
_entity.type
_entity.pdbx_description
1 polymer ?
#
loop_
_entity_poly.entity_id
_entity_poly.type
_entity_poly.pdbx_seq_one_letter_code
_entity_poly.pdbx_strand_id
1 'polypeptide(L)'
;MQRAARQLLQAAELKRDDALARLSELRNQIAGTRSRISELREGSSSHSFALEYARAGFDDRHALWRDQEVKRLNLELAQLRAGEDGLKKQAGRSLGRLQVLQRILAERG
;
A
#
# COMPACT_ATOMS: atom_id res chain seq x y z
N MET A 1 13.69 38.16 -7.80
CA MET A 1 13.81 37.06 -6.81
C MET A 1 12.48 36.36 -6.48
N GLN A 2 11.34 37.06 -6.38
CA GLN A 2 10.05 36.44 -6.02
C GLN A 2 9.56 35.32 -6.96
N ARG A 3 9.83 35.40 -8.27
CA ARG A 3 9.41 34.36 -9.24
C ARG A 3 10.10 33.01 -9.01
N ALA A 4 11.41 33.02 -8.77
CA ALA A 4 12.18 31.80 -8.51
C ALA A 4 11.77 31.13 -7.20
N ALA A 5 11.51 31.93 -6.16
CA ALA A 5 10.96 31.47 -4.88
C ALA A 5 9.62 30.74 -5.03
N ARG A 6 8.67 31.32 -5.79
CA ARG A 6 7.37 30.68 -6.05
C ARG A 6 7.51 29.38 -6.84
N GLN A 7 8.40 29.33 -7.83
CA GLN A 7 8.66 28.12 -8.61
C GLN A 7 9.24 26.99 -7.74
N LEU A 8 10.16 27.31 -6.83
CA LEU A 8 10.70 26.32 -5.89
C LEU A 8 9.64 25.79 -4.93
N LEU A 9 8.77 26.67 -4.43
CA LEU A 9 7.67 26.29 -3.55
C LEU A 9 6.69 25.34 -4.27
N GLN A 10 6.25 25.71 -5.48
CA GLN A 10 5.36 24.90 -6.30
C GLN A 10 5.97 23.53 -6.64
N ALA A 11 7.26 23.48 -6.98
CA ALA A 11 7.96 22.23 -7.22
C ALA A 11 8.05 21.35 -5.96
N ALA A 12 8.20 21.95 -4.78
CA ALA A 12 8.23 21.23 -3.51
C ALA A 12 6.84 20.69 -3.13
N GLU A 13 5.76 21.44 -3.38
CA GLU A 13 4.38 21.00 -3.20
C GLU A 13 4.07 19.79 -4.09
N LEU A 14 4.40 19.87 -5.38
CA LEU A 14 4.22 18.75 -6.31
C LEU A 14 5.00 17.50 -5.87
N LYS A 15 6.24 17.66 -5.39
CA LYS A 15 7.05 16.54 -4.88
C LYS A 15 6.53 15.97 -3.56
N ARG A 16 5.87 16.78 -2.73
CA ARG A 16 5.16 16.30 -1.54
C ARG A 16 3.95 15.48 -1.96
N ASP A 17 3.15 15.99 -2.88
CA ASP A 17 1.91 15.34 -3.31
C ASP A 17 2.17 14.01 -4.02
N ASP A 18 3.15 13.96 -4.92
CA ASP A 18 3.59 12.70 -5.54
C ASP A 18 4.09 11.69 -4.50
N ALA A 19 4.89 12.12 -3.51
CA ALA A 19 5.38 11.21 -2.47
C ALA A 19 4.26 10.67 -1.57
N LEU A 20 3.28 11.51 -1.24
CA LEU A 20 2.11 11.10 -0.45
C LEU A 20 1.18 10.19 -1.26
N ALA A 21 0.96 10.49 -2.54
CA ALA A 21 0.15 9.67 -3.44
C ALA A 21 0.74 8.27 -3.58
N ARG A 22 2.06 8.15 -3.80
CA ARG A 22 2.74 6.84 -3.86
C ARG A 22 2.63 6.05 -2.56
N LEU A 23 2.77 6.72 -1.41
CA LEU A 23 2.60 6.06 -0.11
C LEU A 23 1.16 5.60 0.11
N SER A 24 0.18 6.41 -0.31
CA SER A 24 -1.24 6.07 -0.24
C SER A 24 -1.57 4.85 -1.12
N GLU A 25 -1.09 4.87 -2.36
CA GLU A 25 -1.26 3.76 -3.31
C GLU A 25 -0.69 2.45 -2.76
N LEU A 26 0.53 2.48 -2.23
CA LEU A 26 1.13 1.30 -1.60
C LEU A 26 0.29 0.79 -0.42
N ARG A 27 -0.28 1.68 0.40
CA ARG A 27 -1.14 1.29 1.52
C ARG A 27 -2.46 0.69 1.05
N ASN A 28 -3.03 1.20 -0.02
CA ASN A 28 -4.23 0.64 -0.64
C ASN A 28 -3.95 -0.76 -1.17
N GLN A 29 -2.81 -0.97 -1.84
CA GLN A 29 -2.37 -2.29 -2.29
C GLN A 29 -2.21 -3.26 -1.10
N ILE A 30 -1.51 -2.84 -0.04
CA ILE A 30 -1.36 -3.63 1.20
C ILE A 30 -2.72 -4.00 1.79
N ALA A 31 -3.66 -3.04 1.86
CA ALA A 31 -5.00 -3.26 2.40
C ALA A 31 -5.80 -4.25 1.51
N GLY A 32 -5.77 -4.07 0.19
CA GLY A 32 -6.41 -4.97 -0.77
C GLY A 32 -5.87 -6.39 -0.69
N THR A 33 -4.54 -6.57 -0.65
CA THR A 33 -3.90 -7.88 -0.49
C THR A 33 -4.31 -8.54 0.83
N ARG A 34 -4.38 -7.79 1.93
CA ARG A 34 -4.86 -8.32 3.23
C ARG A 34 -6.32 -8.74 3.17
N SER A 35 -7.19 -7.91 2.59
CA SER A 35 -8.61 -8.26 2.40
C SER A 35 -8.74 -9.56 1.64
N ARG A 36 -7.99 -9.70 0.53
CA ARG A 36 -8.03 -10.91 -0.29
C ARG A 36 -7.57 -12.16 0.47
N ILE A 37 -6.52 -12.05 1.28
CA ILE A 37 -6.08 -13.15 2.16
C ILE A 37 -7.17 -13.52 3.16
N SER A 38 -7.82 -12.53 3.78
CA SER A 38 -8.92 -12.77 4.71
C SER A 38 -10.10 -13.47 4.03
N GLU A 39 -10.54 -13.00 2.86
CA GLU A 39 -11.60 -13.65 2.08
C GLU A 39 -11.30 -15.13 1.77
N LEU A 40 -10.06 -15.43 1.33
CA LEU A 40 -9.65 -16.80 1.02
C LEU A 40 -9.64 -17.71 2.27
N ARG A 41 -9.32 -17.15 3.44
CA ARG A 41 -9.34 -17.83 4.74
C ARG A 41 -10.76 -17.97 5.28
N GLU A 42 -11.60 -16.96 5.20
CA GLU A 42 -13.00 -17.01 5.66
C GLU A 42 -13.85 -17.97 4.83
N GLY A 43 -13.55 -18.10 3.53
CA GLY A 43 -14.10 -19.16 2.68
C GLY A 43 -13.77 -20.59 3.14
N SER A 44 -12.88 -20.78 4.14
CA SER A 44 -12.68 -22.07 4.82
C SER A 44 -13.68 -22.31 5.96
N SER A 45 -14.17 -21.24 6.58
CA SER A 45 -15.02 -21.30 7.78
C SER A 45 -16.50 -21.52 7.45
N SER A 46 -16.97 -21.05 6.29
CA SER A 46 -18.38 -21.10 5.89
C SER A 46 -18.80 -22.39 5.16
N HIS A 47 -17.88 -23.36 5.00
CA HIS A 47 -18.12 -24.59 4.23
C HIS A 47 -18.33 -25.85 5.08
N SER A 48 -18.51 -25.73 6.40
CA SER A 48 -18.94 -26.85 7.25
C SER A 48 -20.42 -27.25 7.06
N PHE A 49 -21.09 -26.77 6.00
CA PHE A 49 -22.49 -27.07 5.67
C PHE A 49 -22.67 -27.88 4.37
N ALA A 50 -21.61 -28.20 3.64
CA ALA A 50 -21.70 -29.08 2.46
C ALA A 50 -21.46 -30.55 2.86
N LEU A 51 -22.29 -31.08 3.75
CA LEU A 51 -22.13 -32.44 4.28
C LEU A 51 -22.46 -33.55 3.26
N GLU A 52 -22.90 -33.28 2.02
CA GLU A 52 -23.52 -34.37 1.26
C GLU A 52 -23.43 -34.38 -0.28
N TYR A 53 -22.63 -33.55 -0.99
CA TYR A 53 -22.79 -33.51 -2.46
C TYR A 53 -21.58 -33.51 -3.43
N ALA A 54 -20.30 -33.61 -3.06
CA ALA A 54 -19.27 -33.65 -4.12
C ALA A 54 -17.93 -34.34 -3.79
N ARG A 55 -17.86 -35.66 -4.03
CA ARG A 55 -16.69 -36.40 -4.55
C ARG A 55 -15.30 -35.86 -4.15
N ALA A 56 -14.82 -36.27 -2.96
CA ALA A 56 -13.45 -36.50 -2.45
C ALA A 56 -12.18 -36.08 -3.24
N GLY A 57 -12.20 -35.03 -4.07
CA GLY A 57 -11.03 -34.61 -4.84
C GLY A 57 -11.15 -33.26 -5.54
N PHE A 58 -12.34 -32.65 -5.60
CA PHE A 58 -12.45 -31.23 -5.97
C PHE A 58 -12.14 -30.31 -4.79
N ASP A 59 -12.60 -30.66 -3.59
CA ASP A 59 -12.35 -29.90 -2.37
C ASP A 59 -10.86 -29.86 -2.00
N ASP A 60 -10.15 -30.99 -2.12
CA ASP A 60 -8.71 -31.04 -1.86
C ASP A 60 -7.92 -30.18 -2.86
N ARG A 61 -8.33 -30.17 -4.14
CA ARG A 61 -7.70 -29.33 -5.17
C ARG A 61 -7.99 -27.85 -4.95
N HIS A 62 -9.20 -27.50 -4.54
CA HIS A 62 -9.59 -26.13 -4.24
C HIS A 62 -8.93 -25.63 -2.95
N ALA A 63 -8.81 -26.45 -1.91
CA ALA A 63 -8.07 -26.15 -0.69
C ALA A 63 -6.57 -25.95 -0.98
N LEU A 64 -5.96 -26.86 -1.74
CA LEU A 64 -4.56 -26.73 -2.17
C LEU A 64 -4.31 -25.45 -2.96
N TRP A 65 -5.21 -25.12 -3.90
CA TRP A 65 -5.12 -23.87 -4.66
C TRP A 65 -5.22 -22.65 -3.75
N ARG A 66 -6.18 -22.60 -2.80
CA ARG A 66 -6.30 -21.50 -1.84
C ARG A 66 -5.06 -21.34 -0.99
N ASP A 67 -4.47 -22.43 -0.51
CA ASP A 67 -3.25 -22.40 0.29
C ASP A 67 -2.06 -21.85 -0.52
N GLN A 68 -1.93 -22.27 -1.77
CA GLN A 68 -0.91 -21.74 -2.69
C GLN A 68 -1.12 -20.25 -2.95
N GLU A 69 -2.37 -19.83 -3.16
CA GLU A 69 -2.72 -18.43 -3.42
C GLU A 69 -2.48 -17.55 -2.19
N VAL A 70 -2.83 -18.02 -0.99
CA VAL A 70 -2.51 -17.34 0.27
C VAL A 70 -0.99 -17.24 0.47
N LYS A 71 -0.22 -18.27 0.14
CA LYS A 71 1.26 -18.20 0.19
C LYS A 71 1.80 -17.15 -0.78
N ARG A 72 1.30 -17.11 -2.02
CA ARG A 72 1.66 -16.12 -3.03
C ARG A 72 1.36 -14.69 -2.55
N LEU A 73 0.15 -14.46 -2.04
CA LEU A 73 -0.29 -13.15 -1.53
C LEU A 73 0.51 -12.72 -0.29
N ASN A 74 0.92 -13.65 0.57
CA ASN A 74 1.79 -13.31 1.71
C ASN A 74 3.19 -12.87 1.26
N LEU A 75 3.74 -13.48 0.21
CA LEU A 75 5.01 -13.06 -0.38
C LEU A 75 4.88 -11.65 -1.00
N GLU A 76 3.81 -11.41 -1.75
CA GLU A 76 3.49 -10.09 -2.31
C GLU A 76 3.35 -9.04 -1.19
N LEU A 77 2.63 -9.36 -0.12
CA LEU A 77 2.48 -8.49 1.05
C LEU A 77 3.83 -8.17 1.71
N ALA A 78 4.74 -9.14 1.79
CA ALA A 78 6.09 -8.93 2.32
C ALA A 78 6.90 -7.97 1.43
N GLN A 79 6.79 -8.10 0.11
CA GLN A 79 7.44 -7.20 -0.85
C GLN A 79 6.89 -5.77 -0.76
N LEU A 80 5.57 -5.61 -0.70
CA LEU A 80 4.92 -4.31 -0.52
C LEU A 80 5.36 -3.63 0.79
N ARG A 81 5.40 -4.39 1.89
CA ARG A 81 5.87 -3.89 3.20
C ARG A 81 7.33 -3.48 3.19
N ALA A 82 8.19 -4.20 2.48
CA ALA A 82 9.61 -3.85 2.35
C ALA A 82 9.79 -2.47 1.66
N GLY A 83 8.88 -2.09 0.76
CA GLY A 83 8.87 -0.77 0.10
C GLY A 83 8.29 0.36 0.96
N GLU A 84 7.52 0.06 2.01
CA GLU A 84 6.76 1.08 2.75
C GLU A 84 7.66 2.06 3.49
N ASP A 85 8.73 1.59 4.13
CA ASP A 85 9.65 2.44 4.88
C ASP A 85 10.41 3.41 3.99
N GLY A 86 10.74 3.00 2.76
CA GLY A 86 11.36 3.87 1.76
C GLY A 86 10.43 5.03 1.38
N LEU A 87 9.17 4.72 1.09
CA LEU A 87 8.16 5.72 0.73
C LEU A 87 7.80 6.62 1.91
N LYS A 88 7.68 6.08 3.13
CA LYS A 88 7.50 6.89 4.36
C LYS A 88 8.62 7.90 4.53
N LYS A 89 9.88 7.46 4.40
CA LYS A 89 11.05 8.36 4.48
C LYS A 89 11.04 9.41 3.37
N GLN A 90 10.65 9.03 2.15
CA GLN A 90 10.54 9.97 1.03
C GLN A 90 9.46 11.03 1.29
N ALA A 91 8.26 10.62 1.72
CA ALA A 91 7.18 11.54 2.06
C ALA A 91 7.59 12.50 3.20
N GLY A 92 8.23 11.98 4.26
CA GLY A 92 8.75 12.80 5.35
C GLY A 92 9.80 13.82 4.88
N ARG A 93 10.72 13.43 4.00
CA ARG A 93 11.70 14.36 3.42
C ARG A 93 11.05 15.43 2.53
N SER A 94 10.07 15.06 1.70
CA SER A 94 9.36 16.02 0.86
C SER A 94 8.57 17.03 1.71
N LEU A 95 7.92 16.57 2.78
CA LEU A 95 7.23 17.42 3.75
C LEU A 95 8.20 18.38 4.43
N GLY A 96 9.33 17.88 4.95
CA GLY A 96 10.34 18.71 5.60
C GLY A 96 10.93 19.77 4.67
N ARG A 97 11.18 19.43 3.40
CA ARG A 97 11.63 20.41 2.39
C ARG A 97 10.60 21.51 2.15
N LEU A 98 9.32 21.16 2.05
CA LEU A 98 8.26 22.14 1.87
C LEU A 98 8.17 23.08 3.08
N GLN A 99 8.21 22.54 4.29
CA GLN A 99 8.18 23.32 5.54
C GLN A 99 9.36 24.29 5.64
N VAL A 100 10.57 23.82 5.30
CA VAL A 100 11.77 24.68 5.28
C VAL A 100 11.62 25.82 4.26
N LEU A 101 11.14 25.53 3.05
CA LEU A 101 10.93 26.57 2.03
C LEU A 101 9.86 27.58 2.47
N GLN A 102 8.75 27.13 3.03
CA GLN A 102 7.70 28.00 3.56
C GLN A 102 8.25 28.92 4.66
N ARG A 103 9.06 28.37 5.57
CA ARG A 103 9.69 29.15 6.64
C ARG A 103 10.65 30.21 6.10
N ILE A 104 11.56 29.83 5.20
CA ILE A 104 12.52 30.76 4.59
C ILE A 104 11.80 31.89 3.83
N LEU A 105 10.70 31.57 3.14
CA LEU A 105 9.93 32.57 2.41
C LEU A 105 9.14 33.50 3.34
N ALA A 106 8.65 33.00 4.47
CA ALA A 106 7.99 33.81 5.50
C ALA A 106 8.98 34.75 6.22
N GLU A 107 10.23 34.32 6.45
CA GLU A 107 11.28 35.13 7.10
C GLU A 107 11.90 36.18 6.16
N ARG A 108 11.69 36.07 4.83
CA ARG A 108 12.27 36.96 3.80
C ARG A 108 11.25 37.84 3.07
N GLY A 109 9.96 37.65 3.35
CA GLY A 109 8.86 38.47 2.83
C GLY A 109 8.56 39.62 3.77
#